data_AF-A0A9E7KP93-F1
#
_entry.id   AF-A0A9E7KP93-F1
#
_cell.length_a   1.000
_cell.length_b   1.000
_cell.length_c   1.000
_cell.angle_alpha   90.00
_cell.angle_beta   90.00
_cell.angle_gamma   90.00
#
_symmetry.space_group_name_H-M   'P 1'
#
loop_
_entity.id
_entity.type
_entity.pdbx_description
1 polymer ?
#
loop_
_entity_poly.entity_id
_entity_poly.type
_entity_poly.pdbx_seq_one_letter_code
_entity_poly.pdbx_strand_id
1 'polypeptide(L)'
;MKTSVQQNLVCGKNVLIDMSIHRAYVHAIRAAQHFIYIENQYFLGSSFNWDSNKDLGANNLIPIEIALKIANKIRAKERFSAYIIIPMWPEGNPTGAPTQRILFWQNKTMQMMYETIYTALKEMGLENTYEPQDYLNFFCLGNREAPDVNNSSRNVETSPQALAKKNRRFMIYVHSKGMIVDDEYVILGSANINQRSLEGTRDTEIAMGAYQPQHTRAIRLSSPRGQHIGTIEECFNHPESLECMRRVRDIGQFNWRQYVASEITELRGHLLKYPVDVDRKGKVKPLPGCETFPDIGGNICGSFLAIQENLTI
;
A
#
# COMPACT_ATOMS: atom_id res chain seq x y z
N MET A 1 32.84 17.85 7.72
CA MET A 1 32.79 17.04 6.48
C MET A 1 33.36 15.64 6.63
N LYS A 2 34.57 15.40 7.18
CA LYS A 2 35.08 14.01 7.35
C LYS A 2 34.26 13.15 8.33
N THR A 3 33.74 13.73 9.41
CA THR A 3 32.87 13.06 10.39
C THR A 3 31.44 12.81 9.90
N SER A 4 30.91 13.69 9.03
CA SER A 4 29.53 13.55 8.51
C SER A 4 29.39 12.39 7.51
N VAL A 5 30.43 12.12 6.72
CA VAL A 5 30.44 10.97 5.79
C VAL A 5 30.55 9.64 6.56
N GLN A 6 31.31 9.60 7.66
CA GLN A 6 31.38 8.42 8.54
C GLN A 6 30.03 8.09 9.19
N GLN A 7 29.19 9.10 9.42
CA GLN A 7 27.83 8.96 9.95
C GLN A 7 26.77 8.86 8.84
N ASN A 8 27.16 8.70 7.57
CA ASN A 8 26.24 8.53 6.45
C ASN A 8 25.28 9.72 6.21
N LEU A 9 25.63 10.92 6.68
CA LEU A 9 24.84 12.14 6.56
C LEU A 9 25.06 12.84 5.20
N VAL A 10 23.99 13.38 4.62
CA VAL A 10 24.02 14.17 3.38
C VAL A 10 24.09 15.66 3.72
N CYS A 11 24.85 16.45 2.94
CA CYS A 11 24.92 17.89 3.15
C CYS A 11 23.89 18.60 2.28
N GLY A 12 22.91 19.26 2.91
CA GLY A 12 21.94 20.13 2.25
C GLY A 12 22.40 21.60 2.20
N LYS A 13 21.45 22.52 1.94
CA LYS A 13 21.67 23.98 2.04
C LYS A 13 21.96 24.39 3.50
N ASN A 14 23.19 24.17 3.95
CA ASN A 14 23.76 24.51 5.27
C ASN A 14 23.29 23.66 6.46
N VAL A 15 22.73 22.46 6.24
CA VAL A 15 22.33 21.51 7.30
C VAL A 15 22.80 20.10 6.96
N LEU A 16 23.16 19.31 7.98
CA LEU A 16 23.40 17.88 7.85
C LEU A 16 22.07 17.13 7.91
N ILE A 17 21.83 16.28 6.92
CA ILE A 17 20.58 15.56 6.71
C ILE A 17 20.83 14.08 7.01
N ASP A 18 20.04 13.50 7.91
CA ASP A 18 19.97 12.07 8.10
C ASP A 18 18.81 11.48 7.30
N MET A 19 19.11 10.51 6.44
CA MET A 19 18.15 9.77 5.62
C MET A 19 18.22 8.26 5.93
N SER A 20 18.67 7.89 7.12
CA SER A 20 18.88 6.50 7.55
C SER A 20 17.62 5.64 7.47
N ILE A 21 16.43 6.21 7.72
CA ILE A 21 15.15 5.50 7.57
C ILE A 21 14.91 5.10 6.11
N HIS A 22 15.03 6.04 5.17
CA HIS A 22 14.91 5.75 3.74
C HIS A 22 15.93 4.69 3.31
N ARG A 23 17.19 4.83 3.72
CA ARG A 23 18.26 3.87 3.41
C ARG A 23 17.98 2.49 4.00
N ALA A 24 17.43 2.40 5.21
CA ALA A 24 17.06 1.14 5.84
C ALA A 24 15.94 0.43 5.07
N TYR A 25 14.90 1.17 4.65
CA TYR A 25 13.85 0.63 3.77
C TYR A 25 14.44 0.11 2.45
N VAL A 26 15.24 0.92 1.75
CA VAL A 26 15.86 0.52 0.47
C VAL A 26 16.73 -0.73 0.65
N HIS A 27 17.54 -0.79 1.71
CA HIS A 27 18.38 -1.95 1.99
C HIS A 27 17.55 -3.21 2.24
N ALA A 28 16.52 -3.11 3.09
CA ALA A 28 15.64 -4.23 3.39
C ALA A 28 14.89 -4.74 2.14
N ILE A 29 14.38 -3.84 1.29
CA ILE A 29 13.72 -4.20 0.03
C ILE A 29 14.69 -4.90 -0.91
N ARG A 30 15.92 -4.39 -1.05
CA ARG A 30 16.95 -5.01 -1.89
C ARG A 30 17.40 -6.37 -1.38
N ALA A 31 17.44 -6.56 -0.06
CA ALA A 31 17.79 -7.84 0.56
C ALA A 31 16.67 -8.90 0.46
N ALA A 32 15.41 -8.47 0.31
CA ALA A 32 14.24 -9.36 0.27
C ALA A 32 14.35 -10.47 -0.79
N GLN A 33 14.02 -11.70 -0.39
CA GLN A 33 14.12 -12.91 -1.20
C GLN A 33 12.77 -13.52 -1.58
N HIS A 34 11.77 -13.43 -0.70
CA HIS A 34 10.52 -14.16 -0.82
C HIS A 34 9.32 -13.22 -0.86
N PHE A 35 9.17 -12.33 0.13
CA PHE A 35 8.04 -11.42 0.15
C PHE A 35 8.28 -10.18 0.99
N ILE A 36 7.47 -9.16 0.71
CA ILE A 36 7.39 -7.94 1.51
C ILE A 36 5.92 -7.72 1.90
N TYR A 37 5.70 -7.37 3.16
CA TYR A 37 4.42 -6.90 3.67
C TYR A 37 4.59 -5.49 4.23
N ILE A 38 3.74 -4.55 3.82
CA ILE A 38 3.79 -3.16 4.24
C ILE A 38 2.41 -2.75 4.75
N GLU A 39 2.37 -2.11 5.91
CA GLU A 39 1.24 -1.27 6.31
C GLU A 39 1.73 0.16 6.45
N ASN A 40 1.14 1.08 5.68
CA ASN A 40 1.54 2.48 5.74
C ASN A 40 0.36 3.44 5.52
N GLN A 41 0.35 4.57 6.21
CA GLN A 41 -0.68 5.60 6.03
C GLN A 41 -0.62 6.26 4.66
N TYR A 42 0.58 6.41 4.08
CA TYR A 42 0.77 6.93 2.74
C TYR A 42 1.61 5.96 1.92
N PHE A 43 1.32 5.89 0.62
CA PHE A 43 2.16 5.15 -0.31
C PHE A 43 2.27 5.92 -1.63
N LEU A 44 3.23 6.84 -1.68
CA LEU A 44 3.52 7.63 -2.87
C LEU A 44 5.01 7.98 -2.97
N GLY A 45 5.55 8.00 -4.18
CA GLY A 45 6.96 8.29 -4.38
C GLY A 45 7.50 7.84 -5.71
N SER A 46 8.81 8.03 -5.86
CA SER A 46 9.55 7.77 -7.09
C SER A 46 8.97 8.54 -8.29
N SER A 47 8.63 9.83 -8.08
CA SER A 47 7.95 10.64 -9.09
C SER A 47 8.72 10.75 -10.40
N PHE A 48 10.06 10.72 -10.34
CA PHE A 48 10.92 10.70 -11.51
C PHE A 48 10.61 9.56 -12.51
N ASN A 49 9.92 8.51 -12.06
CA ASN A 49 9.53 7.36 -12.88
C ASN A 49 8.02 7.31 -13.21
N TRP A 50 7.24 8.34 -12.85
CA TRP A 50 5.83 8.45 -13.26
C TRP A 50 5.70 8.81 -14.74
N ASP A 51 4.56 8.52 -15.36
CA ASP A 51 4.25 8.85 -16.77
C ASP A 51 4.19 10.37 -17.02
N SER A 52 3.85 11.16 -15.99
CA SER A 52 3.83 12.62 -15.98
C SER A 52 4.24 13.17 -14.61
N ASN A 53 4.44 14.49 -14.50
CA ASN A 53 4.78 15.16 -13.22
C ASN A 53 6.08 14.64 -12.58
N LYS A 54 7.07 14.30 -13.41
CA LYS A 54 8.35 13.72 -12.96
C LYS A 54 9.15 14.65 -12.05
N ASP A 55 9.08 15.95 -12.32
CA ASP A 55 9.83 17.00 -11.63
C ASP A 55 9.19 17.43 -10.29
N LEU A 56 8.12 16.76 -9.84
CA LEU A 56 7.42 17.09 -8.59
C LEU A 56 8.31 16.95 -7.34
N GLY A 57 9.35 16.12 -7.42
CA GLY A 57 10.34 15.97 -6.34
C GLY A 57 9.96 14.98 -5.24
N ALA A 58 8.99 14.08 -5.47
CA ALA A 58 8.74 12.93 -4.59
C ALA A 58 9.74 11.80 -4.88
N ASN A 59 11.02 12.07 -4.63
CA ASN A 59 12.15 11.26 -5.07
C ASN A 59 12.52 10.09 -4.15
N ASN A 60 11.73 9.81 -3.10
CA ASN A 60 11.92 8.61 -2.30
C ASN A 60 11.88 7.35 -3.20
N LEU A 61 12.67 6.33 -2.86
CA LEU A 61 12.95 5.19 -3.75
C LEU A 61 12.05 3.99 -3.44
N ILE A 62 11.18 4.08 -2.43
CA ILE A 62 10.52 2.89 -1.88
C ILE A 62 9.61 2.22 -2.92
N PRO A 63 8.73 2.95 -3.65
CA PRO A 63 7.91 2.32 -4.67
C PRO A 63 8.71 1.70 -5.82
N ILE A 64 9.71 2.40 -6.36
CA ILE A 64 10.50 1.88 -7.49
C ILE A 64 11.35 0.67 -7.08
N GLU A 65 11.94 0.66 -5.87
CA GLU A 65 12.74 -0.48 -5.40
C GLU A 65 11.89 -1.74 -5.25
N ILE A 66 10.63 -1.62 -4.78
CA ILE A 66 9.69 -2.75 -4.73
C ILE A 66 9.37 -3.25 -6.14
N ALA A 67 9.02 -2.35 -7.06
CA ALA A 67 8.69 -2.71 -8.44
C ALA A 67 9.88 -3.38 -9.16
N LEU A 68 11.10 -2.84 -8.98
CA LEU A 68 12.33 -3.41 -9.52
C LEU A 68 12.69 -4.74 -8.87
N LYS A 69 12.49 -4.90 -7.55
CA LYS A 69 12.67 -6.19 -6.87
C LYS A 69 11.79 -7.26 -7.50
N ILE A 70 10.50 -6.98 -7.70
CA ILE A 70 9.56 -7.89 -8.36
C ILE A 70 10.02 -8.18 -9.80
N ALA A 71 10.31 -7.14 -10.59
CA ALA A 71 10.77 -7.28 -11.97
C ALA A 71 12.04 -8.15 -12.08
N ASN A 72 12.99 -7.97 -11.17
CA ASN A 72 14.22 -8.77 -11.13
C ASN A 72 13.94 -10.23 -10.76
N LYS A 73 13.03 -10.49 -9.81
CA LYS A 73 12.61 -11.86 -9.47
C LYS A 73 11.90 -12.54 -10.64
N ILE A 74 11.06 -11.81 -11.39
CA ILE A 74 10.44 -12.29 -12.63
C ILE A 74 11.50 -12.69 -13.67
N ARG A 75 12.49 -11.82 -13.93
CA ARG A 75 13.60 -12.11 -14.86
C ARG A 75 14.44 -13.30 -14.43
N ALA A 76 14.65 -13.47 -13.11
CA ALA A 76 15.33 -14.62 -12.52
C ALA A 76 14.46 -15.89 -12.48
N LYS A 77 13.17 -15.82 -12.88
CA LYS A 77 12.18 -16.90 -12.75
C LYS A 77 12.00 -17.39 -11.31
N GLU A 78 12.16 -16.49 -10.35
CA GLU A 78 11.96 -16.73 -8.93
C GLU A 78 10.62 -16.16 -8.48
N ARG A 79 9.98 -16.84 -7.52
CA ARG A 79 8.74 -16.33 -6.90
C ARG A 79 9.03 -15.19 -5.95
N PHE A 80 8.17 -14.18 -5.97
CA PHE A 80 8.18 -13.07 -5.04
C PHE A 80 6.80 -12.44 -4.94
N SER A 81 6.41 -11.99 -3.74
CA SER A 81 5.12 -11.32 -3.51
C SER A 81 5.28 -10.05 -2.69
N ALA A 82 4.53 -9.00 -3.03
CA ALA A 82 4.43 -7.77 -2.25
C ALA A 82 2.97 -7.47 -1.89
N TYR A 83 2.71 -7.32 -0.59
CA TYR A 83 1.42 -7.01 -0.01
C TYR A 83 1.48 -5.61 0.60
N ILE A 84 0.63 -4.68 0.14
CA ILE A 84 0.64 -3.29 0.60
C ILE A 84 -0.74 -2.94 1.14
N ILE A 85 -0.82 -2.62 2.43
CA ILE A 85 -2.03 -2.19 3.10
C ILE A 85 -1.91 -0.69 3.38
N ILE A 86 -2.87 0.06 2.88
CA ILE A 86 -2.97 1.51 2.98
C ILE A 86 -4.39 1.89 3.44
N PRO A 87 -4.62 3.08 4.01
CA PRO A 87 -5.98 3.48 4.35
C PRO A 87 -6.82 3.63 3.07
N MET A 88 -8.13 3.49 3.20
CA MET A 88 -9.03 3.63 2.03
C MET A 88 -8.89 5.02 1.40
N TRP A 89 -8.74 6.05 2.23
CA TRP A 89 -8.24 7.38 1.86
C TRP A 89 -7.39 7.95 3.02
N PRO A 90 -6.46 8.89 2.76
CA PRO A 90 -5.73 9.60 3.81
C PRO A 90 -6.64 10.34 4.78
N GLU A 91 -6.14 10.69 5.97
CA GLU A 91 -6.94 11.41 6.97
C GLU A 91 -7.42 12.74 6.42
N GLY A 92 -8.69 13.06 6.68
CA GLY A 92 -9.35 14.28 6.21
C GLY A 92 -10.55 14.01 5.31
N ASN A 93 -11.06 15.08 4.69
CA ASN A 93 -12.21 15.00 3.79
C ASN A 93 -11.78 14.35 2.45
N PRO A 94 -12.31 13.19 2.04
CA PRO A 94 -11.92 12.54 0.78
C PRO A 94 -12.35 13.31 -0.46
N THR A 95 -13.30 14.23 -0.36
CA THR A 95 -13.67 15.15 -1.46
C THR A 95 -12.80 16.41 -1.50
N GLY A 96 -12.00 16.66 -0.47
CA GLY A 96 -11.15 17.83 -0.34
C GLY A 96 -9.94 17.78 -1.28
N ALA A 97 -9.51 18.95 -1.76
CA ALA A 97 -8.39 19.08 -2.70
C ALA A 97 -7.08 18.43 -2.23
N PRO A 98 -6.64 18.54 -0.96
CA PRO A 98 -5.42 17.88 -0.49
C PRO A 98 -5.49 16.35 -0.60
N THR A 99 -6.57 15.76 -0.08
CA THR A 99 -6.79 14.30 -0.11
C THR A 99 -6.88 13.77 -1.53
N GLN A 100 -7.63 14.47 -2.39
CA GLN A 100 -7.76 14.13 -3.81
C GLN A 100 -6.42 14.21 -4.54
N ARG A 101 -5.55 15.15 -4.17
CA ARG A 101 -4.21 15.24 -4.74
C ARG A 101 -3.29 14.12 -4.27
N ILE A 102 -3.34 13.76 -2.98
CA ILE A 102 -2.58 12.63 -2.45
C ILE A 102 -2.99 11.32 -3.15
N LEU A 103 -4.30 11.09 -3.32
CA LEU A 103 -4.82 9.92 -4.02
C LEU A 103 -4.38 9.88 -5.49
N PHE A 104 -4.26 11.04 -6.14
CA PHE A 104 -3.73 11.15 -7.50
C PHE A 104 -2.25 10.73 -7.57
N TRP A 105 -1.42 11.17 -6.61
CA TRP A 105 -0.02 10.75 -6.52
C TRP A 105 0.15 9.26 -6.19
N GLN A 106 -0.71 8.74 -5.32
CA GLN A 106 -0.76 7.31 -5.02
C GLN A 106 -1.14 6.51 -6.28
N ASN A 107 -2.13 6.97 -7.06
CA ASN A 107 -2.51 6.33 -8.31
C ASN A 107 -1.37 6.34 -9.34
N LYS A 108 -0.66 7.47 -9.50
CA LYS A 108 0.54 7.57 -10.36
C LYS A 108 1.65 6.60 -9.92
N THR A 109 1.83 6.48 -8.61
CA THR A 109 2.79 5.53 -8.02
C THR A 109 2.39 4.08 -8.32
N MET A 110 1.12 3.70 -8.09
CA MET A 110 0.59 2.38 -8.43
C MET A 110 0.76 2.06 -9.92
N GLN A 111 0.40 3.01 -10.79
CA GLN A 111 0.50 2.88 -12.25
C GLN A 111 1.95 2.55 -12.66
N MET A 112 2.91 3.33 -12.17
CA MET A 112 4.34 3.12 -12.44
C MET A 112 4.82 1.72 -11.99
N MET A 113 4.42 1.28 -10.80
CA MET A 113 4.82 -0.03 -10.29
C MET A 113 4.24 -1.18 -11.13
N TYR A 114 2.95 -1.13 -11.45
CA TYR A 114 2.31 -2.17 -12.23
C TYR A 114 2.81 -2.23 -13.69
N GLU A 115 3.08 -1.08 -14.31
CA GLU A 115 3.71 -1.03 -15.65
C GLU A 115 5.12 -1.61 -15.65
N THR A 116 5.91 -1.35 -14.60
CA THR A 116 7.25 -1.92 -14.43
C THR A 116 7.19 -3.45 -14.34
N ILE A 117 6.24 -3.99 -13.56
CA ILE A 117 6.02 -5.44 -13.42
C ILE A 117 5.55 -6.05 -14.74
N TYR A 118 4.56 -5.45 -15.39
CA TYR A 118 4.06 -5.91 -16.69
C TYR A 118 5.17 -5.95 -17.75
N THR A 119 6.04 -4.94 -17.77
CA THR A 119 7.18 -4.88 -18.69
C THR A 119 8.10 -6.09 -18.48
N ALA A 120 8.44 -6.43 -17.24
CA ALA A 120 9.23 -7.62 -16.93
C ALA A 120 8.53 -8.93 -17.32
N LEU A 121 7.21 -9.04 -17.14
CA LEU A 121 6.43 -10.20 -17.60
C LEU A 121 6.54 -10.35 -19.13
N LYS A 122 6.35 -9.26 -19.86
CA LYS A 122 6.43 -9.24 -21.33
C LYS A 122 7.84 -9.57 -21.85
N GLU A 123 8.88 -9.03 -21.21
CA GLU A 123 10.28 -9.34 -21.53
C GLU A 123 10.58 -10.85 -21.40
N MET A 124 9.93 -11.52 -20.44
CA MET A 124 10.11 -12.94 -20.18
C MET A 124 9.10 -13.86 -20.90
N GLY A 125 8.18 -13.31 -21.70
CA GLY A 125 7.12 -14.07 -22.38
C GLY A 125 6.09 -14.69 -21.42
N LEU A 126 5.87 -14.06 -20.26
CA LEU A 126 5.01 -14.54 -19.18
C LEU A 126 3.68 -13.79 -19.07
N GLU A 127 3.42 -12.79 -19.90
CA GLU A 127 2.23 -11.91 -19.87
C GLU A 127 0.89 -12.65 -20.12
N ASN A 128 0.96 -13.80 -20.79
CA ASN A 128 -0.20 -14.67 -20.99
C ASN A 128 -0.39 -15.69 -19.85
N THR A 129 0.64 -15.91 -19.03
CA THR A 129 0.66 -16.88 -17.94
C THR A 129 0.33 -16.24 -16.60
N TYR A 130 0.92 -15.07 -16.32
CA TYR A 130 0.75 -14.32 -15.09
C TYR A 130 0.25 -12.91 -15.38
N GLU A 131 -0.29 -12.28 -14.34
CA GLU A 131 -0.67 -10.87 -14.35
C GLU A 131 0.07 -10.11 -13.24
N PRO A 132 0.18 -8.78 -13.31
CA PRO A 132 0.91 -8.01 -12.29
C PRO A 132 0.41 -8.25 -10.86
N GLN A 133 -0.89 -8.52 -10.68
CA GLN A 133 -1.50 -8.82 -9.38
C GLN A 133 -1.13 -10.21 -8.83
N ASP A 134 -0.46 -11.07 -9.60
CA ASP A 134 0.15 -12.30 -9.09
C ASP A 134 1.49 -12.04 -8.35
N TYR A 135 1.93 -10.78 -8.29
CA TYR A 135 3.17 -10.33 -7.64
C TYR A 135 3.02 -9.11 -6.71
N LEU A 136 2.09 -8.19 -7.03
CA LEU A 136 1.85 -6.97 -6.23
C LEU A 136 0.36 -6.78 -5.98
N ASN A 137 -0.06 -6.66 -4.73
CA ASN A 137 -1.44 -6.32 -4.37
C ASN A 137 -1.51 -5.18 -3.36
N PHE A 138 -2.45 -4.27 -3.60
CA PHE A 138 -2.83 -3.22 -2.67
C PHE A 138 -4.17 -3.54 -2.01
N PHE A 139 -4.25 -3.29 -0.72
CA PHE A 139 -5.42 -3.50 0.12
C PHE A 139 -5.68 -2.29 1.00
N CYS A 140 -6.90 -2.19 1.50
CA CYS A 140 -7.25 -1.30 2.61
C CYS A 140 -8.04 -2.08 3.66
N LEU A 141 -8.29 -1.47 4.81
CA LEU A 141 -9.07 -2.07 5.88
C LEU A 141 -10.43 -1.41 6.02
N GLY A 142 -11.45 -2.22 6.30
CA GLY A 142 -12.80 -1.75 6.59
C GLY A 142 -13.55 -2.67 7.52
N ASN A 143 -14.58 -2.13 8.14
CA ASN A 143 -15.51 -2.91 8.94
C ASN A 143 -16.94 -2.63 8.49
N ARG A 144 -17.79 -3.64 8.63
CA ARG A 144 -19.23 -3.53 8.46
C ARG A 144 -19.90 -4.37 9.53
N GLU A 145 -20.75 -3.73 10.31
CA GLU A 145 -21.40 -4.35 11.46
C GLU A 145 -22.83 -4.75 11.11
N ALA A 146 -23.37 -5.72 11.85
CA ALA A 146 -24.76 -6.15 11.69
C ALA A 146 -25.75 -4.97 11.87
N PRO A 147 -26.94 -5.06 11.25
CA PRO A 147 -28.01 -4.10 11.47
C PRO A 147 -28.35 -3.96 12.95
N ASP A 148 -28.52 -2.73 13.42
CA ASP A 148 -28.99 -2.47 14.77
C ASP A 148 -30.51 -2.63 14.83
N VAL A 149 -30.99 -3.63 15.57
CA VAL A 149 -32.42 -3.96 15.72
C VAL A 149 -33.22 -2.80 16.32
N ASN A 150 -32.56 -1.86 17.01
CA ASN A 150 -33.19 -0.76 17.75
C ASN A 150 -33.09 0.62 17.06
N ASN A 151 -32.39 0.78 15.93
CA ASN A 151 -32.20 2.07 15.27
C ASN A 151 -33.12 2.24 14.05
N SER A 152 -34.42 2.45 14.32
CA SER A 152 -35.41 2.79 13.28
C SER A 152 -35.47 4.30 13.03
N SER A 153 -34.35 4.95 12.71
CA SER A 153 -34.37 6.36 12.30
C SER A 153 -34.74 6.48 10.81
N ARG A 154 -35.98 6.91 10.53
CA ARG A 154 -36.58 7.06 9.19
C ARG A 154 -36.19 8.37 8.46
N ASN A 155 -35.19 9.11 8.92
CA ASN A 155 -34.82 10.38 8.28
C ASN A 155 -34.07 10.13 6.97
N VAL A 156 -34.55 10.75 5.89
CA VAL A 156 -33.95 10.73 4.55
C VAL A 156 -32.78 11.72 4.51
N GLU A 157 -31.80 11.53 5.39
CA GLU A 157 -30.58 12.32 5.38
C GLU A 157 -29.56 11.67 4.45
N THR A 158 -29.04 12.44 3.48
CA THR A 158 -28.07 11.98 2.48
C THR A 158 -26.65 12.45 2.78
N SER A 159 -26.40 12.96 3.98
CA SER A 159 -25.06 13.34 4.42
C SER A 159 -24.14 12.11 4.45
N PRO A 160 -22.82 12.26 4.20
CA PRO A 160 -21.85 11.18 4.32
C PRO A 160 -21.96 10.40 5.64
N GLN A 161 -22.18 11.12 6.74
CA GLN A 161 -22.34 10.57 8.08
C GLN A 161 -23.62 9.71 8.18
N ALA A 162 -24.74 10.21 7.64
CA ALA A 162 -25.99 9.46 7.61
C ALA A 162 -25.89 8.19 6.75
N LEU A 163 -25.23 8.28 5.59
CA LEU A 163 -25.02 7.13 4.70
C LEU A 163 -24.12 6.07 5.33
N ALA A 164 -23.00 6.45 5.93
CA ALA A 164 -22.11 5.51 6.63
C ALA A 164 -22.82 4.82 7.81
N LYS A 165 -23.61 5.58 8.59
CA LYS A 165 -24.42 5.03 9.69
C LYS A 165 -25.49 4.08 9.16
N LYS A 166 -26.21 4.47 8.11
CA LYS A 166 -27.25 3.66 7.46
C LYS A 166 -26.69 2.35 6.92
N ASN A 167 -25.56 2.41 6.24
CA ASN A 167 -24.92 1.24 5.61
C ASN A 167 -24.03 0.44 6.57
N ARG A 168 -23.90 0.91 7.82
CA ARG A 168 -23.20 0.29 8.95
C ARG A 168 -21.74 -0.06 8.64
N ARG A 169 -21.08 0.75 7.82
CA ARG A 169 -19.72 0.50 7.36
C ARG A 169 -18.85 1.73 7.45
N PHE A 170 -17.57 1.51 7.72
CA PHE A 170 -16.54 2.53 7.62
C PHE A 170 -15.15 1.90 7.47
N MET A 171 -14.17 2.68 7.02
CA MET A 171 -12.79 2.20 7.00
C MET A 171 -12.27 1.94 8.41
N ILE A 172 -11.40 0.93 8.55
CA ILE A 172 -10.48 0.86 9.67
C ILE A 172 -9.24 1.64 9.22
N TYR A 173 -8.93 2.72 9.93
CA TYR A 173 -7.89 3.63 9.48
C TYR A 173 -6.50 3.04 9.70
N VAL A 174 -5.76 2.85 8.61
CA VAL A 174 -4.39 2.37 8.64
C VAL A 174 -3.46 3.55 8.93
N HIS A 175 -3.12 3.73 10.21
CA HIS A 175 -2.13 4.70 10.66
C HIS A 175 -0.74 4.07 10.87
N SER A 176 -0.58 2.78 10.61
CA SER A 176 0.68 2.04 10.68
C SER A 176 1.77 2.69 9.83
N LYS A 177 3.04 2.47 10.21
CA LYS A 177 4.22 2.72 9.38
C LYS A 177 5.22 1.59 9.61
N GLY A 178 4.96 0.47 8.94
CA GLY A 178 5.70 -0.77 9.16
C GLY A 178 5.97 -1.53 7.87
N MET A 179 7.05 -2.31 7.88
CA MET A 179 7.39 -3.25 6.83
C MET A 179 7.96 -4.53 7.44
N ILE A 180 7.45 -5.68 6.98
CA ILE A 180 7.99 -7.01 7.27
C ILE A 180 8.61 -7.54 5.98
N VAL A 181 9.81 -8.10 6.10
CA VAL A 181 10.55 -8.71 5.00
C VAL A 181 10.86 -10.15 5.36
N ASP A 182 10.42 -11.07 4.51
CA ASP A 182 10.70 -12.51 4.56
C ASP A 182 10.36 -13.21 5.89
N ASP A 183 9.50 -12.64 6.74
CA ASP A 183 9.23 -13.08 8.12
C ASP A 183 10.46 -13.04 9.06
N GLU A 184 11.54 -12.36 8.67
CA GLU A 184 12.79 -12.32 9.44
C GLU A 184 13.15 -10.93 9.95
N TYR A 185 12.83 -9.90 9.16
CA TYR A 185 13.23 -8.53 9.43
C TYR A 185 12.01 -7.61 9.43
N VAL A 186 11.97 -6.70 10.40
CA VAL A 186 10.88 -5.75 10.57
C VAL A 186 11.41 -4.33 10.72
N ILE A 187 10.76 -3.38 10.05
CA ILE A 187 10.91 -1.94 10.28
C ILE A 187 9.60 -1.43 10.88
N LEU A 188 9.69 -0.68 11.98
CA LEU A 188 8.55 -0.02 12.63
C LEU A 188 8.96 1.39 13.03
N GLY A 189 8.10 2.37 12.80
CA GLY A 189 8.42 3.74 13.16
C GLY A 189 7.28 4.72 12.93
N SER A 190 7.64 5.99 12.75
CA SER A 190 6.71 7.09 12.45
C SER A 190 6.67 7.46 10.96
N ALA A 191 7.71 7.07 10.20
CA ALA A 191 7.90 7.52 8.82
C ALA A 191 6.91 6.91 7.82
N ASN A 192 6.13 7.76 7.17
CA ASN A 192 5.26 7.36 6.08
C ASN A 192 6.03 7.09 4.78
N ILE A 193 5.46 6.31 3.85
CA ILE A 193 6.03 6.18 2.50
C ILE A 193 5.55 7.35 1.63
N ASN A 194 6.17 8.51 1.87
CA ASN A 194 6.01 9.74 1.12
C ASN A 194 7.33 10.55 1.21
N GLN A 195 7.42 11.65 0.46
CA GLN A 195 8.61 12.51 0.50
C GLN A 195 8.74 13.25 1.84
N ARG A 196 7.63 13.67 2.43
CA ARG A 196 7.57 14.33 3.74
C ARG A 196 8.33 13.58 4.84
N SER A 197 8.14 12.27 4.95
CA SER A 197 8.78 11.46 5.99
C SER A 197 10.18 10.94 5.58
N LEU A 198 10.46 10.76 4.29
CA LEU A 198 11.66 10.05 3.83
C LEU A 198 12.78 10.95 3.30
N GLU A 199 12.56 12.25 3.15
CA GLU A 199 13.58 13.20 2.66
C GLU A 199 14.62 13.58 3.73
N GLY A 200 14.26 13.50 5.02
CA GLY A 200 15.13 13.89 6.14
C GLY A 200 15.23 15.40 6.40
N THR A 201 14.76 16.25 5.49
CA THR A 201 14.70 17.73 5.65
C THR A 201 13.31 18.30 5.90
N ARG A 202 12.28 17.45 5.96
CA ARG A 202 10.89 17.87 6.15
C ARG A 202 10.42 17.52 7.56
N ASP A 203 9.72 16.42 7.74
CA ASP A 203 9.28 15.97 9.05
C ASP A 203 10.42 15.19 9.73
N THR A 204 10.54 15.34 11.06
CA THR A 204 11.51 14.55 11.84
C THR A 204 10.86 13.23 12.21
N GLU A 205 11.48 12.13 11.80
CA GLU A 205 10.93 10.78 11.94
C GLU A 205 11.89 9.89 12.71
N ILE A 206 11.36 8.83 13.32
CA ILE A 206 12.14 7.77 13.97
C ILE A 206 11.63 6.40 13.54
N ALA A 207 12.54 5.45 13.34
CA ALA A 207 12.20 4.07 13.09
C ALA A 207 13.26 3.13 13.69
N MET A 208 12.82 1.94 14.07
CA MET A 208 13.68 0.81 14.41
C MET A 208 13.67 -0.20 13.28
N GLY A 209 14.80 -0.89 13.09
CA GLY A 209 14.92 -2.11 12.28
C GLY A 209 15.41 -3.25 13.17
N ALA A 210 14.75 -4.42 13.11
CA ALA A 210 15.10 -5.55 13.97
C ALA A 210 14.91 -6.88 13.26
N TYR A 211 15.71 -7.86 13.66
CA TYR A 211 15.57 -9.27 13.33
C TYR A 211 16.05 -10.10 14.52
N GLN A 212 15.67 -11.37 14.55
CA GLN A 212 16.14 -12.32 15.56
C GLN A 212 17.17 -13.26 14.89
N PRO A 213 18.47 -13.17 15.24
CA PRO A 213 19.52 -13.95 14.56
C PRO A 213 19.32 -15.47 14.57
N GLN A 214 18.58 -15.99 15.57
CA GLN A 214 18.28 -17.42 15.72
C GLN A 214 16.91 -17.82 15.13
N HIS A 215 16.17 -16.88 14.56
CA HIS A 215 14.82 -17.09 14.02
C HIS A 215 14.70 -16.51 12.61
N THR A 216 15.68 -16.83 11.77
CA THR A 216 15.60 -16.64 10.32
C THR A 216 14.85 -17.81 9.69
N ARG A 217 14.27 -17.63 8.51
CA ARG A 217 13.63 -18.65 7.68
C ARG A 217 14.62 -19.75 7.26
N ALA A 218 15.91 -19.42 7.16
CA ALA A 218 16.97 -20.42 7.02
C ALA A 218 17.06 -21.39 8.23
N ILE A 219 16.60 -20.98 9.41
CA ILE A 219 16.68 -21.75 10.67
C ILE A 219 15.29 -22.27 11.10
N ARG A 220 14.19 -21.60 10.76
CA ARG A 220 12.81 -21.98 11.16
C ARG A 220 12.00 -22.57 10.00
N LEU A 221 11.22 -23.61 10.33
CA LEU A 221 10.21 -24.26 9.48
C LEU A 221 8.79 -23.67 9.64
N SER A 222 8.60 -22.55 10.35
CA SER A 222 7.27 -22.01 10.65
C SER A 222 7.18 -20.48 10.56
N SER A 223 6.14 -19.98 9.89
CA SER A 223 5.86 -18.55 9.65
C SER A 223 4.81 -17.97 10.63
N PRO A 224 4.89 -16.67 10.99
CA PRO A 224 3.84 -15.94 11.69
C PRO A 224 2.54 -15.84 10.87
N ARG A 225 1.39 -15.74 11.55
CA ARG A 225 0.05 -15.81 10.93
C ARG A 225 -0.56 -14.42 10.77
N GLY A 226 -1.22 -14.16 9.63
CA GLY A 226 -1.86 -12.88 9.32
C GLY A 226 -3.15 -12.63 10.14
N GLN A 227 -3.26 -11.45 10.77
CA GLN A 227 -4.35 -11.08 11.68
C GLN A 227 -5.59 -10.51 10.97
N HIS A 228 -5.45 -9.93 9.76
CA HIS A 228 -6.52 -9.16 9.09
C HIS A 228 -7.51 -9.99 8.28
N ILE A 229 -7.23 -11.28 8.10
CA ILE A 229 -7.95 -12.17 7.17
C ILE A 229 -9.16 -12.86 7.84
N GLY A 230 -9.23 -12.87 9.17
CA GLY A 230 -10.32 -13.51 9.93
C GLY A 230 -10.32 -15.04 9.91
N THR A 231 -9.40 -15.66 9.15
CA THR A 231 -9.18 -17.10 9.07
C THR A 231 -7.68 -17.40 8.93
N ILE A 232 -7.27 -18.63 9.22
CA ILE A 232 -5.90 -19.12 9.03
C ILE A 232 -5.97 -20.28 8.06
N GLU A 233 -5.24 -20.18 6.95
CA GLU A 233 -5.14 -21.19 5.90
C GLU A 233 -3.68 -21.58 5.67
N GLU A 234 -3.43 -22.82 5.26
CA GLU A 234 -2.08 -23.37 5.11
C GLU A 234 -1.22 -22.57 4.12
N CYS A 235 -1.81 -22.08 3.04
CA CYS A 235 -1.10 -21.28 2.05
C CYS A 235 -0.48 -20.00 2.65
N PHE A 236 -1.01 -19.47 3.76
CA PHE A 236 -0.45 -18.28 4.42
C PHE A 236 0.92 -18.52 5.06
N ASN A 237 1.34 -19.78 5.23
CA ASN A 237 2.71 -20.12 5.64
C ASN A 237 3.73 -19.90 4.50
N HIS A 238 3.24 -19.67 3.27
CA HIS A 238 4.06 -19.45 2.07
C HIS A 238 3.62 -18.17 1.34
N PRO A 239 3.85 -16.99 1.93
CA PRO A 239 3.38 -15.71 1.39
C PRO A 239 3.94 -15.36 0.00
N GLU A 240 5.09 -15.90 -0.39
CA GLU A 240 5.66 -15.75 -1.75
C GLU A 240 4.95 -16.59 -2.83
N SER A 241 4.17 -17.59 -2.41
CA SER A 241 3.54 -18.53 -3.32
C SER A 241 2.42 -17.87 -4.14
N LEU A 242 2.22 -18.38 -5.35
CA LEU A 242 1.11 -17.94 -6.21
C LEU A 242 -0.25 -18.25 -5.57
N GLU A 243 -0.35 -19.39 -4.89
CA GLU A 243 -1.55 -19.82 -4.19
C GLU A 243 -1.93 -18.83 -3.10
N CYS A 244 -1.00 -18.49 -2.19
CA CYS A 244 -1.24 -17.49 -1.16
C CYS A 244 -1.65 -16.14 -1.75
N MET A 245 -0.90 -15.67 -2.76
CA MET A 245 -1.16 -14.36 -3.36
C MET A 245 -2.56 -14.27 -3.96
N ARG A 246 -2.98 -15.30 -4.70
CA ARG A 246 -4.34 -15.37 -5.27
C ARG A 246 -5.39 -15.52 -4.18
N ARG A 247 -5.14 -16.34 -3.16
CA ARG A 247 -6.08 -16.55 -2.06
C ARG A 247 -6.35 -15.26 -1.27
N VAL A 248 -5.30 -14.54 -0.89
CA VAL A 248 -5.42 -13.25 -0.19
C VAL A 248 -6.16 -12.22 -1.06
N ARG A 249 -5.85 -12.18 -2.36
CA ARG A 249 -6.56 -11.32 -3.32
C ARG A 249 -8.05 -11.67 -3.41
N ASP A 250 -8.40 -12.94 -3.49
CA ASP A 250 -9.79 -13.42 -3.57
C ASP A 250 -10.57 -13.09 -2.29
N ILE A 251 -9.95 -13.23 -1.12
CA ILE A 251 -10.52 -12.83 0.17
C ILE A 251 -10.79 -11.32 0.16
N GLY A 252 -9.81 -10.50 -0.25
CA GLY A 252 -9.98 -9.06 -0.34
C GLY A 252 -11.09 -8.64 -1.31
N GLN A 253 -11.22 -9.34 -2.45
CA GLN A 253 -12.31 -9.11 -3.41
C GLN A 253 -13.68 -9.50 -2.86
N PHE A 254 -13.76 -10.65 -2.19
CA PHE A 254 -14.99 -11.11 -1.55
C PHE A 254 -15.44 -10.16 -0.44
N ASN A 255 -14.52 -9.72 0.42
CA ASN A 255 -14.81 -8.77 1.47
C ASN A 255 -15.19 -7.39 0.91
N TRP A 256 -14.53 -6.92 -0.17
CA TRP A 256 -14.95 -5.67 -0.84
C TRP A 256 -16.38 -5.76 -1.36
N ARG A 257 -16.76 -6.86 -2.04
CA ARG A 257 -18.13 -7.07 -2.52
C ARG A 257 -19.16 -7.02 -1.39
N GLN A 258 -18.87 -7.67 -0.25
CA GLN A 258 -19.72 -7.60 0.94
C GLN A 258 -19.73 -6.20 1.56
N TYR A 259 -18.60 -5.51 1.61
CA TYR A 259 -18.49 -4.15 2.13
C TYR A 259 -19.37 -3.18 1.34
N VAL A 260 -19.40 -3.30 0.00
CA VAL A 260 -20.17 -2.39 -0.87
C VAL A 260 -21.63 -2.81 -1.11
N ALA A 261 -22.01 -4.05 -0.79
CA ALA A 261 -23.33 -4.62 -1.06
C ALA A 261 -24.50 -3.78 -0.50
N SER A 262 -25.63 -3.79 -1.19
CA SER A 262 -26.87 -3.15 -0.72
C SER A 262 -27.40 -3.81 0.55
N GLU A 263 -27.30 -5.14 0.65
CA GLU A 263 -27.61 -5.88 1.86
C GLU A 263 -26.55 -5.64 2.93
N ILE A 264 -27.00 -5.35 4.15
CA ILE A 264 -26.12 -5.09 5.31
C ILE A 264 -25.82 -6.43 5.98
N THR A 265 -24.58 -6.88 5.86
CA THR A 265 -24.06 -8.08 6.49
C THR A 265 -22.80 -7.75 7.30
N GLU A 266 -22.57 -8.51 8.37
CA GLU A 266 -21.35 -8.39 9.17
C GLU A 266 -20.13 -8.90 8.39
N LEU A 267 -19.07 -8.11 8.36
CA LEU A 267 -17.79 -8.55 7.79
C LEU A 267 -17.01 -9.42 8.78
N ARG A 268 -16.62 -10.61 8.34
CA ARG A 268 -15.81 -11.56 9.14
C ARG A 268 -14.30 -11.30 9.08
N GLY A 269 -13.86 -10.42 8.19
CA GLY A 269 -12.46 -10.03 8.03
C GLY A 269 -12.38 -8.60 7.52
N HIS A 270 -11.30 -7.92 7.86
CA HIS A 270 -11.16 -6.48 7.62
C HIS A 270 -10.41 -6.15 6.33
N LEU A 271 -9.66 -7.11 5.78
CA LEU A 271 -8.91 -6.92 4.55
C LEU A 271 -9.84 -6.74 3.35
N LEU A 272 -9.77 -5.59 2.68
CA LEU A 272 -10.48 -5.26 1.47
C LEU A 272 -9.48 -5.10 0.32
N LYS A 273 -9.80 -5.59 -0.88
CA LYS A 273 -9.07 -5.20 -2.09
C LYS A 273 -9.13 -3.67 -2.20
N TYR A 274 -7.98 -3.01 -2.37
CA TYR A 274 -7.98 -1.57 -2.61
C TYR A 274 -8.79 -1.31 -3.89
N PRO A 275 -9.71 -0.33 -3.91
CA PRO A 275 -10.81 -0.28 -4.89
C PRO A 275 -10.40 0.19 -6.31
N VAL A 276 -9.29 -0.33 -6.80
CA VAL A 276 -8.78 -0.17 -8.16
C VAL A 276 -8.77 -1.51 -8.89
N ASP A 277 -9.13 -1.46 -10.16
CA ASP A 277 -8.90 -2.51 -11.14
C ASP A 277 -7.51 -2.34 -11.76
N VAL A 278 -6.82 -3.46 -11.98
CA VAL A 278 -5.52 -3.49 -12.64
C VAL A 278 -5.63 -4.47 -13.78
N ASP A 279 -5.55 -3.98 -15.01
CA ASP A 279 -5.62 -4.86 -16.17
C ASP A 279 -4.32 -5.68 -16.33
N ARG A 280 -4.35 -6.65 -17.26
CA ARG A 280 -3.20 -7.52 -17.54
C ARG A 280 -1.95 -6.76 -18.04
N LYS A 281 -2.11 -5.50 -18.47
CA LYS A 281 -1.04 -4.62 -18.95
C LYS A 281 -0.54 -3.66 -17.86
N GLY A 282 -1.06 -3.77 -16.64
CA GLY A 282 -0.71 -2.91 -15.52
C GLY A 282 -1.42 -1.55 -15.52
N LYS A 283 -2.50 -1.38 -16.29
CA LYS A 283 -3.29 -0.15 -16.25
C LYS A 283 -4.16 -0.13 -15.01
N VAL A 284 -4.01 0.93 -14.21
CA VAL A 284 -4.77 1.16 -12.97
C VAL A 284 -5.95 2.07 -13.26
N LYS A 285 -7.14 1.63 -12.90
CA LYS A 285 -8.39 2.40 -13.01
C LYS A 285 -9.29 2.11 -11.81
N PRO A 286 -10.31 2.92 -11.52
CA PRO A 286 -11.28 2.57 -10.49
C PRO A 286 -11.95 1.22 -10.80
N LEU A 287 -12.32 0.46 -9.77
CA LEU A 287 -13.15 -0.73 -9.98
C LEU A 287 -14.45 -0.34 -10.71
N PRO A 288 -14.99 -1.19 -11.61
CA PRO A 288 -16.25 -0.90 -12.29
C PRO A 288 -17.37 -0.55 -11.29
N GLY A 289 -18.04 0.58 -11.51
CA GLY A 289 -19.09 1.09 -10.62
C GLY A 289 -18.58 1.72 -9.31
N CYS A 290 -17.26 1.83 -9.11
CA CYS A 290 -16.63 2.39 -7.91
C CYS A 290 -15.78 3.62 -8.26
N GLU A 291 -16.36 4.64 -8.88
CA GLU A 291 -15.61 5.88 -9.20
C GLU A 291 -15.27 6.69 -7.94
N THR A 292 -16.11 6.57 -6.91
CA THR A 292 -15.96 7.28 -5.63
C THR A 292 -16.05 6.34 -4.44
N PHE A 293 -15.51 6.76 -3.29
CA PHE A 293 -15.61 5.95 -2.07
C PHE A 293 -17.06 5.81 -1.61
N PRO A 294 -17.46 4.61 -1.14
CA PRO A 294 -18.82 4.37 -0.69
C PRO A 294 -19.20 5.32 0.44
N ASP A 295 -20.42 5.85 0.38
CA ASP A 295 -21.06 6.75 1.36
C ASP A 295 -20.47 8.16 1.47
N ILE A 296 -19.14 8.30 1.34
CA ILE A 296 -18.43 9.55 1.62
C ILE A 296 -18.08 10.33 0.33
N GLY A 297 -18.02 9.65 -0.82
CA GLY A 297 -17.63 10.26 -2.09
C GLY A 297 -16.11 10.50 -2.21
N GLY A 298 -15.73 11.34 -3.17
CA GLY A 298 -14.32 11.58 -3.52
C GLY A 298 -13.79 10.52 -4.49
N ASN A 299 -13.07 10.94 -5.53
CA ASN A 299 -12.58 10.03 -6.56
C ASN A 299 -11.52 9.08 -5.99
N ILE A 300 -11.67 7.78 -6.24
CA ILE A 300 -10.75 6.73 -5.76
C ILE A 300 -9.34 6.88 -6.32
N CYS A 301 -9.22 7.27 -7.59
CA CYS A 301 -7.94 7.55 -8.24
C CYS A 301 -7.46 8.99 -8.02
N GLY A 302 -8.16 9.75 -7.19
CA GLY A 302 -7.88 11.15 -6.93
C GLY A 302 -8.17 12.07 -8.12
N SER A 303 -7.85 13.34 -7.94
CA SER A 303 -8.00 14.36 -8.98
C SER A 303 -6.93 15.44 -8.83
N PHE A 304 -6.49 15.98 -9.97
CA PHE A 304 -5.52 17.06 -10.01
C PHE A 304 -6.23 18.41 -9.79
N LEU A 305 -6.63 18.67 -8.54
CA LEU A 305 -7.20 19.96 -8.13
C LEU A 305 -6.07 20.93 -7.78
N ALA A 306 -6.06 22.14 -8.34
CA ALA A 306 -4.98 23.12 -8.17
C ALA A 306 -4.77 23.49 -6.68
N ILE A 307 -3.60 23.12 -6.15
CA ILE A 307 -3.11 23.44 -4.80
C ILE A 307 -1.59 23.62 -4.86
N GLN A 308 -0.97 24.22 -3.83
CA GLN A 308 0.49 24.30 -3.74
C GLN A 308 1.10 22.88 -3.72
N GLU A 309 1.98 22.60 -4.68
CA GLU A 309 2.44 21.24 -5.00
C GLU A 309 3.21 20.56 -3.84
N ASN A 310 4.02 21.32 -3.10
CA ASN A 310 4.91 20.80 -2.05
C ASN A 310 4.20 20.28 -0.79
N LEU A 311 2.91 20.55 -0.58
CA LEU A 311 2.21 20.16 0.65
C LEU A 311 1.69 18.72 0.63
N THR A 312 1.60 18.11 -0.54
CA THR A 312 0.90 16.82 -0.76
C THR A 312 1.80 15.65 -1.17
N ILE A 313 3.11 15.87 -1.14
CA ILE A 313 4.14 14.86 -1.42
C ILE A 313 4.96 14.49 -0.19
#